data_AF-A0A9N9PZE1-F1
#
_entry.id   AF-A0A9N9PZE1-F1
#
_cell.length_a   1.000
_cell.length_b   1.000
_cell.length_c   1.000
_cell.angle_alpha   90.00
_cell.angle_beta   90.00
_cell.angle_gamma   90.00
#
_symmetry.space_group_name_H-M   'P 1'
#
loop_
_entity.id
_entity.type
_entity.pdbx_description
1 polymer ?
#
loop_
_entity_poly.entity_id
_entity_poly.type
_entity_poly.pdbx_seq_one_letter_code
_entity_poly.pdbx_strand_id
1 'polypeptide(L)'
;MTHYSNDNEQWARVHTADDEGCSWILLLDALQKQERESRAWDNPEYAGTKHKIAYLLQRKRRCWDFMPLNITKPFATTTICHWVEIVSMLGLVWVEFDVKKSVLNAEGNGFMVKSEYMPGLGILARFSRLSTSNHEENRIIPCHEIKQLCFGEVPSVFDDQATKTGRLQFGPGNLESCLSRLLPELAFSDRKLLSQSVERPSVFPYTFELLGMVAKSVHLSGSRFRRLPNPCAASWTPHVDFASCLKTFGSHLKNSSLGDDDLTKELQSLFSKGRLYGKYLNDSTLEQKISAYELYADLYNKVKKETYTPADKGKDESDHVKESRKRYNDKHLDLLDTLHEALDVVETTLRQNMLKDVRQVLTLHFTAVLSQQDDLEKELENATLDNPKEKILLAFYFEEIYPNVVQAEDWNGRASNGSTASDASTLCSNSDRRSAVWLALMFRLWSWMFLHDFNSEDRMIERSEFKNNRLPVYIS
;
A
#
# COMPACT_ATOMS: atom_id res chain seq x y z
N MET A 1 19.37 46.09 -44.07
CA MET A 1 19.11 44.64 -43.96
C MET A 1 19.72 44.18 -42.66
N THR A 2 18.93 44.17 -41.59
CA THR A 2 19.29 43.63 -40.28
C THR A 2 18.02 43.03 -39.70
N HIS A 3 17.83 41.74 -39.96
CA HIS A 3 16.85 40.93 -39.27
C HIS A 3 17.29 40.81 -37.81
N TYR A 4 16.63 41.53 -36.91
CA TYR A 4 16.66 41.18 -35.50
C TYR A 4 15.78 39.92 -35.34
N SER A 5 16.39 38.82 -34.89
CA SER A 5 15.66 37.59 -34.64
C SER A 5 14.78 37.77 -33.40
N ASN A 6 13.52 37.37 -33.53
CA ASN A 6 12.52 37.34 -32.47
C ASN A 6 12.69 36.06 -31.60
N ASP A 7 13.92 35.72 -31.22
CA ASP A 7 14.19 34.47 -30.47
C ASP A 7 14.03 34.64 -28.95
N ASN A 8 13.77 35.86 -28.47
CA ASN A 8 13.62 36.16 -27.04
C ASN A 8 12.17 36.10 -26.51
N GLU A 9 11.23 35.47 -27.20
CA GLU A 9 9.82 35.33 -26.74
C GLU A 9 9.33 33.87 -26.66
N GLN A 10 10.21 32.87 -26.61
CA GLN A 10 9.77 31.49 -26.36
C GLN A 10 9.13 31.30 -24.98
N TRP A 11 9.53 32.10 -23.98
CA TRP A 11 8.91 32.08 -22.64
C TRP A 11 7.52 32.73 -22.62
N ALA A 12 7.21 33.63 -23.54
CA ALA A 12 5.88 34.25 -23.67
C ALA A 12 4.83 33.31 -24.30
N ARG A 13 5.27 32.22 -24.94
CA ARG A 13 4.40 31.14 -25.47
C ARG A 13 4.11 30.03 -24.46
N VAL A 14 4.69 30.11 -23.26
CA VAL A 14 4.35 29.20 -22.15
C VAL A 14 3.04 29.70 -21.54
N HIS A 15 1.91 29.28 -22.12
CA HIS A 15 0.60 29.41 -21.47
C HIS A 15 0.56 28.45 -20.27
N THR A 16 1.01 28.92 -19.10
CA THR A 16 0.94 28.18 -17.82
C THR A 16 -0.41 28.36 -17.10
N ALA A 17 -1.27 29.25 -17.57
CA ALA A 17 -2.60 29.43 -17.06
C ALA A 17 -3.63 29.17 -18.17
N ASP A 18 -4.18 27.96 -18.22
CA ASP A 18 -5.50 27.70 -18.82
C ASP A 18 -6.55 28.40 -17.94
N ASP A 19 -6.52 29.73 -17.88
CA ASP A 19 -7.39 30.57 -17.03
C ASP A 19 -8.77 30.81 -17.69
N GLU A 20 -9.01 30.23 -18.87
CA GLU A 20 -10.20 30.48 -19.68
C GLU A 20 -11.40 29.62 -19.23
N GLY A 21 -11.17 28.46 -18.59
CA GLY A 21 -12.21 27.48 -18.24
C GLY A 21 -12.67 27.49 -16.77
N CYS A 22 -13.70 26.68 -16.47
CA CYS A 22 -14.00 26.26 -15.09
C CYS A 22 -13.16 25.02 -14.78
N SER A 23 -12.37 25.04 -13.71
CA SER A 23 -11.45 23.96 -13.32
C SER A 23 -12.15 22.62 -13.07
N TRP A 24 -13.43 22.62 -12.68
CA TRP A 24 -14.19 21.38 -12.55
C TRP A 24 -14.38 20.63 -13.88
N ILE A 25 -14.35 21.31 -15.03
CA ILE A 25 -14.40 20.65 -16.35
C ILE A 25 -13.10 19.87 -16.59
N LEU A 26 -11.95 20.49 -16.28
CA LEU A 26 -10.63 19.85 -16.36
C LEU A 26 -10.55 18.63 -15.43
N LEU A 27 -11.14 18.73 -14.23
CA LEU A 27 -11.26 17.61 -13.32
C LEU A 27 -12.05 16.45 -13.95
N LEU A 28 -13.20 16.71 -14.57
CA LEU A 28 -14.00 15.65 -15.21
C LEU A 28 -13.25 15.00 -16.39
N ASP A 29 -12.56 15.79 -17.19
CA ASP A 29 -11.70 15.27 -18.26
C ASP A 29 -10.59 14.36 -17.68
N ALA A 30 -9.91 14.80 -16.62
CA ALA A 30 -8.88 14.01 -15.95
C ALA A 30 -9.42 12.67 -15.41
N LEU A 31 -10.60 12.67 -14.77
CA LEU A 31 -11.20 11.45 -14.23
C LEU A 31 -11.61 10.47 -15.35
N GLN A 32 -12.18 10.96 -16.45
CA GLN A 32 -12.55 10.14 -17.60
C GLN A 32 -11.32 9.60 -18.33
N LYS A 33 -10.31 10.45 -18.53
CA LYS A 33 -9.04 10.10 -19.15
C LYS A 33 -8.32 9.03 -18.34
N GLN A 34 -8.26 9.20 -17.02
CA GLN A 34 -7.66 8.22 -16.11
C GLN A 34 -8.29 6.84 -16.27
N GLU A 35 -9.63 6.73 -16.19
CA GLU A 35 -10.31 5.44 -16.33
C GLU A 35 -10.07 4.83 -17.72
N ARG A 36 -10.11 5.62 -18.79
CA ARG A 36 -9.88 5.12 -20.15
C ARG A 36 -8.46 4.59 -20.34
N GLU A 37 -7.46 5.36 -19.93
CA GLU A 37 -6.04 5.04 -20.14
C GLU A 37 -5.58 3.90 -19.22
N SER A 38 -5.97 3.92 -17.95
CA SER A 38 -5.59 2.85 -17.02
C SER A 38 -6.19 1.51 -17.46
N ARG A 39 -7.39 1.51 -18.02
CA ARG A 39 -8.02 0.29 -18.58
C ARG A 39 -7.30 -0.24 -19.81
N ALA A 40 -6.94 0.66 -20.73
CA ALA A 40 -6.21 0.29 -21.92
C ALA A 40 -4.82 -0.26 -21.56
N TRP A 41 -4.20 0.26 -20.50
CA TRP A 41 -2.94 -0.26 -19.99
C TRP A 41 -3.08 -1.61 -19.30
N ASP A 42 -4.05 -1.74 -18.37
CA ASP A 42 -4.24 -2.94 -17.55
C ASP A 42 -4.58 -4.17 -18.42
N ASN A 43 -5.41 -3.98 -19.45
CA ASN A 43 -5.76 -4.93 -20.53
C ASN A 43 -5.67 -6.42 -20.16
N PRO A 44 -6.40 -6.88 -19.12
CA PRO A 44 -6.33 -8.29 -18.74
C PRO A 44 -7.03 -9.18 -19.79
N GLU A 45 -6.42 -10.34 -20.13
CA GLU A 45 -6.98 -11.32 -21.09
C GLU A 45 -8.37 -11.79 -20.67
N TYR A 46 -8.57 -11.94 -19.36
CA TYR A 46 -9.87 -12.10 -18.74
C TYR A 46 -10.16 -10.80 -18.01
N ALA A 47 -11.09 -9.98 -18.53
CA ALA A 47 -11.59 -8.83 -17.79
C ALA A 47 -12.03 -9.30 -16.40
N GLY A 48 -11.23 -9.00 -15.37
CA GLY A 48 -11.60 -9.23 -13.97
C GLY A 48 -12.98 -8.61 -13.72
N THR A 49 -13.64 -8.99 -12.61
CA THR A 49 -14.95 -8.41 -12.23
C THR A 49 -14.90 -6.89 -12.41
N LYS A 50 -15.60 -6.37 -13.44
CA LYS A 50 -15.35 -5.03 -14.03
C LYS A 50 -15.30 -3.94 -12.95
N HIS A 51 -14.11 -3.61 -12.45
CA HIS A 51 -13.95 -2.74 -11.28
C HIS A 51 -14.00 -1.25 -11.69
N LYS A 52 -15.08 -0.81 -12.34
CA LYS A 52 -15.19 0.56 -12.87
C LYS A 52 -15.36 1.58 -11.75
N ILE A 53 -14.67 2.71 -11.87
CA ILE A 53 -15.01 3.87 -11.06
C ILE A 53 -16.18 4.60 -11.71
N ALA A 54 -17.12 5.01 -10.87
CA ALA A 54 -18.19 5.90 -11.26
C ALA A 54 -18.19 7.14 -10.35
N TYR A 55 -18.15 8.31 -10.97
CA TYR A 55 -18.37 9.59 -10.31
C TYR A 55 -19.80 10.04 -10.57
N LEU A 56 -20.57 10.26 -9.50
CA LEU A 56 -21.96 10.72 -9.63
C LEU A 56 -22.00 12.24 -9.84
N LEU A 57 -22.67 12.65 -10.92
CA LEU A 57 -22.82 14.04 -11.31
C LEU A 57 -24.28 14.46 -11.18
N GLN A 58 -24.55 15.53 -10.44
CA GLN A 58 -25.88 16.12 -10.35
C GLN A 58 -25.86 17.55 -10.86
N ARG A 59 -26.62 17.82 -11.94
CA ARG A 59 -26.81 19.18 -12.44
C ARG A 59 -27.70 19.97 -11.48
N LYS A 60 -27.26 21.17 -11.09
CA LYS A 60 -28.05 22.12 -10.31
C LYS A 60 -28.14 23.46 -11.05
N ARG A 61 -29.35 24.00 -11.18
CA ARG A 61 -29.57 25.34 -11.75
C ARG A 61 -29.57 26.37 -10.62
N ARG A 62 -28.88 27.50 -10.82
CA ARG A 62 -28.80 28.63 -9.89
C ARG A 62 -29.11 29.93 -10.64
N CYS A 63 -29.58 30.95 -9.91
CA CYS A 63 -29.69 32.30 -10.45
C CYS A 63 -28.38 33.05 -10.18
N TRP A 64 -27.91 33.81 -11.16
CA TRP A 64 -26.72 34.65 -11.03
C TRP A 64 -26.87 35.74 -9.97
N ASP A 65 -28.08 36.27 -9.80
CA ASP A 65 -28.39 37.32 -8.81
C ASP A 65 -28.17 36.88 -7.35
N PHE A 66 -28.12 35.57 -7.09
CA PHE A 66 -27.88 35.01 -5.75
C PHE A 66 -26.46 34.44 -5.58
N MET A 67 -25.57 34.62 -6.57
CA MET A 67 -24.17 34.23 -6.43
C MET A 67 -23.40 35.33 -5.68
N PRO A 68 -22.40 34.98 -4.86
CA PRO A 68 -21.48 35.97 -4.30
C PRO A 68 -20.84 36.80 -5.41
N LEU A 69 -20.58 38.09 -5.16
CA LEU A 69 -20.05 39.03 -6.15
C LEU A 69 -18.71 38.58 -6.77
N ASN A 70 -17.93 37.78 -6.04
CA ASN A 70 -16.62 37.30 -6.48
C ASN A 70 -16.71 36.02 -7.33
N ILE A 71 -17.89 35.41 -7.46
CA ILE A 71 -18.12 34.31 -8.39
C ILE A 71 -18.44 34.90 -9.76
N THR A 72 -17.58 34.63 -10.73
CA THR A 72 -17.75 35.06 -12.13
C THR A 72 -17.94 33.90 -13.09
N LYS A 73 -17.74 32.66 -12.63
CA LYS A 73 -17.87 31.42 -13.41
C LYS A 73 -18.76 30.38 -12.69
N PRO A 74 -19.44 29.49 -13.43
CA PRO A 74 -20.15 28.35 -12.82
C PRO A 74 -19.19 27.44 -12.06
N PHE A 75 -19.54 27.08 -10.83
CA PHE A 75 -18.75 26.15 -10.01
C PHE A 75 -19.44 24.80 -9.83
N ALA A 76 -18.65 23.77 -9.52
CA ALA A 76 -19.15 22.50 -9.00
C ALA A 76 -19.10 22.48 -7.46
N THR A 77 -19.81 21.56 -6.84
CA THR A 77 -19.78 21.37 -5.38
C THR A 77 -19.64 19.88 -5.07
N THR A 78 -18.75 19.57 -4.14
CA THR A 78 -18.58 18.25 -3.54
C THR A 78 -18.51 18.38 -2.01
N THR A 79 -18.27 17.30 -1.30
CA THR A 79 -17.98 17.32 0.14
C THR A 79 -16.50 17.06 0.40
N ILE A 80 -15.96 17.55 1.52
CA ILE A 80 -14.54 17.38 1.86
C ILE A 80 -14.11 15.92 1.83
N CYS A 81 -14.95 14.98 2.31
CA CYS A 81 -14.59 13.57 2.30
C CYS A 81 -14.39 13.02 0.87
N HIS A 82 -15.32 13.34 -0.04
CA HIS A 82 -15.23 12.91 -1.44
C HIS A 82 -14.14 13.70 -2.18
N TRP A 83 -13.85 14.94 -1.79
CA TRP A 83 -12.73 15.70 -2.34
C TRP A 83 -11.41 15.00 -2.07
N VAL A 84 -11.18 14.57 -0.82
CA VAL A 84 -10.01 13.77 -0.45
C VAL A 84 -9.93 12.49 -1.29
N GLU A 85 -11.04 11.76 -1.41
CA GLU A 85 -11.09 10.54 -2.23
C GLU A 85 -10.74 10.82 -3.71
N ILE A 86 -11.35 11.84 -4.33
CA ILE A 86 -11.11 12.19 -5.75
C ILE A 86 -9.65 12.58 -5.99
N VAL A 87 -9.09 13.43 -5.13
CA VAL A 87 -7.70 13.90 -5.22
C VAL A 87 -6.73 12.73 -5.10
N SER A 88 -6.92 11.88 -4.09
CA SER A 88 -6.11 10.66 -3.93
C SER A 88 -6.27 9.73 -5.13
N MET A 89 -7.50 9.49 -5.62
CA MET A 89 -7.74 8.60 -6.76
C MET A 89 -7.04 9.06 -8.04
N LEU A 90 -6.82 10.35 -8.25
CA LEU A 90 -6.06 10.89 -9.38
C LEU A 90 -4.53 10.72 -9.23
N GLY A 91 -4.06 10.30 -8.05
CA GLY A 91 -2.64 10.12 -7.74
C GLY A 91 -1.97 11.40 -7.24
N LEU A 92 -2.74 12.37 -6.74
CA LEU A 92 -2.18 13.54 -6.06
C LEU A 92 -1.90 13.22 -4.60
N VAL A 93 -0.82 13.79 -4.09
CA VAL A 93 -0.37 13.73 -2.71
C VAL A 93 -0.64 15.07 -2.04
N TRP A 94 -1.10 15.03 -0.79
CA TRP A 94 -1.36 16.23 0.00
C TRP A 94 -0.05 16.87 0.47
N VAL A 95 0.12 18.16 0.16
CA VAL A 95 1.23 18.97 0.64
C VAL A 95 0.81 19.76 1.89
N GLU A 96 -0.42 20.28 1.87
CA GLU A 96 -1.01 21.00 2.99
C GLU A 96 -2.50 20.67 3.09
N PHE A 97 -2.97 20.39 4.30
CA PHE A 97 -4.37 20.09 4.57
C PHE A 97 -4.81 20.80 5.85
N ASP A 98 -5.23 22.06 5.71
CA ASP A 98 -5.74 22.88 6.81
C ASP A 98 -7.12 23.45 6.45
N VAL A 99 -8.16 22.70 6.86
CA VAL A 99 -9.56 23.08 6.64
C VAL A 99 -9.92 24.38 7.38
N LYS A 100 -9.30 24.66 8.54
CA LYS A 100 -9.59 25.87 9.33
C LYS A 100 -9.11 27.13 8.61
N LYS A 101 -7.97 27.04 7.93
CA LYS A 101 -7.46 28.11 7.05
C LYS A 101 -8.04 28.09 5.64
N SER A 102 -8.87 27.10 5.30
CA SER A 102 -9.36 26.84 3.94
C SER A 102 -8.23 26.61 2.93
N VAL A 103 -7.11 26.03 3.38
CA VAL A 103 -5.93 25.74 2.58
C VAL A 103 -5.80 24.23 2.38
N LEU A 104 -6.07 23.79 1.16
CA LEU A 104 -6.02 22.41 0.71
C LEU A 104 -5.14 22.39 -0.54
N ASN A 105 -3.88 21.98 -0.37
CA ASN A 105 -2.89 21.93 -1.44
C ASN A 105 -2.46 20.49 -1.68
N ALA A 106 -2.57 20.03 -2.91
CA ALA A 106 -2.10 18.72 -3.33
C ALA A 106 -1.47 18.79 -4.72
N GLU A 107 -0.51 17.91 -4.98
CA GLU A 107 0.15 17.79 -6.26
C GLU A 107 0.55 16.35 -6.54
N GLY A 108 0.64 16.00 -7.81
CA GLY A 108 1.04 14.66 -8.21
C GLY A 108 0.40 14.24 -9.52
N ASN A 109 1.03 13.27 -10.18
CA ASN A 109 0.56 12.70 -11.45
C ASN A 109 0.21 13.74 -12.54
N GLY A 110 0.96 14.83 -12.60
CA GLY A 110 0.76 15.92 -13.56
C GLY A 110 -0.38 16.89 -13.24
N PHE A 111 -0.98 16.79 -12.06
CA PHE A 111 -2.04 17.67 -11.59
C PHE A 111 -1.66 18.42 -10.32
N MET A 112 -2.38 19.51 -10.06
CA MET A 112 -2.30 20.31 -8.85
C MET A 112 -3.68 20.75 -8.40
N VAL A 113 -3.87 20.76 -7.08
CA VAL A 113 -5.01 21.34 -6.38
C VAL A 113 -4.50 22.41 -5.46
N LYS A 114 -5.15 23.58 -5.51
CA LYS A 114 -4.99 24.64 -4.52
C LYS A 114 -6.37 25.10 -4.07
N SER A 115 -6.53 25.50 -2.81
CA SER A 115 -7.75 26.13 -2.35
C SER A 115 -7.52 27.46 -1.67
N GLU A 116 -8.58 28.27 -1.67
CA GLU A 116 -8.64 29.54 -0.98
C GLU A 116 -9.99 29.70 -0.28
N TYR A 117 -10.03 30.56 0.73
CA TYR A 117 -11.28 30.98 1.34
C TYR A 117 -11.98 31.99 0.44
N MET A 118 -13.21 31.69 0.04
CA MET A 118 -14.09 32.61 -0.67
C MET A 118 -15.25 33.07 0.22
N PRO A 119 -15.36 34.39 0.47
CA PRO A 119 -16.47 34.95 1.22
C PRO A 119 -17.84 34.53 0.66
N GLY A 120 -18.72 34.03 1.53
CA GLY A 120 -20.07 33.59 1.17
C GLY A 120 -20.18 32.14 0.66
N LEU A 121 -19.06 31.47 0.35
CA LEU A 121 -19.05 30.06 -0.03
C LEU A 121 -18.24 29.19 0.92
N GLY A 122 -17.07 29.64 1.38
CA GLY A 122 -16.13 28.84 2.15
C GLY A 122 -14.97 28.38 1.29
N ILE A 123 -14.67 27.08 1.29
CA ILE A 123 -13.50 26.54 0.58
C ILE A 123 -13.77 26.46 -0.92
N LEU A 124 -12.99 27.19 -1.71
CA LEU A 124 -12.96 27.08 -3.17
C LEU A 124 -11.65 26.45 -3.60
N ALA A 125 -11.74 25.26 -4.18
CA ALA A 125 -10.63 24.56 -4.81
C ALA A 125 -10.53 24.90 -6.30
N ARG A 126 -9.30 24.99 -6.78
CA ARG A 126 -8.93 25.11 -8.19
C ARG A 126 -8.10 23.90 -8.57
N PHE A 127 -8.52 23.20 -9.62
CA PHE A 127 -7.82 22.06 -10.19
C PHE A 127 -7.07 22.49 -11.46
N SER A 128 -5.78 22.16 -11.55
CA SER A 128 -4.91 22.55 -12.65
C SER A 128 -4.11 21.35 -13.17
N ARG A 129 -3.83 21.34 -14.47
CA ARG A 129 -2.92 20.37 -15.10
C ARG A 129 -1.56 21.04 -15.30
N LEU A 130 -0.52 20.48 -14.71
CA LEU A 130 0.86 20.98 -14.79
C LEU A 130 1.67 20.26 -15.86
N SER A 131 1.42 18.96 -16.05
CA SER A 131 2.15 18.13 -17.01
C SER A 131 1.28 16.95 -17.48
N THR A 132 1.88 16.06 -18.27
CA THR A 132 1.23 14.82 -18.69
C THR A 132 1.04 13.88 -17.51
N SER A 133 -0.18 13.37 -17.34
CA SER A 133 -0.49 12.34 -16.37
C SER A 133 -0.07 10.94 -16.86
N ASN A 134 0.26 10.05 -15.92
CA ASN A 134 0.52 8.64 -16.16
C ASN A 134 -0.46 7.79 -15.32
N HIS A 135 -1.29 7.01 -15.98
CA HIS A 135 -2.34 6.19 -15.36
C HIS A 135 -2.08 4.67 -15.49
N GLU A 136 -0.81 4.31 -15.67
CA GLU A 136 -0.33 2.92 -15.71
C GLU A 136 -0.16 2.36 -14.28
N GLU A 137 1.04 1.91 -13.91
CA GLU A 137 1.39 1.37 -12.59
C GLU A 137 1.12 2.33 -11.41
N ASN A 138 1.07 3.64 -11.68
CA ASN A 138 0.77 4.69 -10.71
C ASN A 138 -0.73 4.86 -10.43
N ARG A 139 -1.59 4.11 -11.13
CA ARG A 139 -3.03 4.12 -10.89
C ARG A 139 -3.35 3.56 -9.52
N ILE A 140 -4.01 4.40 -8.71
CA ILE A 140 -4.58 3.99 -7.44
C ILE A 140 -5.66 2.92 -7.64
N ILE A 141 -5.62 1.84 -6.86
CA ILE A 141 -6.54 0.70 -6.98
C ILE A 141 -8.00 1.15 -6.79
N PRO A 142 -8.91 0.96 -7.75
CA PRO A 142 -10.29 1.41 -7.62
C PRO A 142 -11.16 0.49 -6.74
N CYS A 143 -10.89 0.45 -5.44
CA CYS A 143 -11.66 -0.32 -4.46
C CYS A 143 -12.32 0.57 -3.39
N HIS A 144 -13.27 0.01 -2.64
CA HIS A 144 -14.03 0.77 -1.64
C HIS A 144 -13.17 1.11 -0.42
N GLU A 145 -12.19 0.27 -0.10
CA GLU A 145 -11.27 0.36 1.03
C GLU A 145 -10.42 1.65 0.98
N ILE A 146 -10.19 2.22 -0.20
CA ILE A 146 -9.50 3.50 -0.38
C ILE A 146 -10.13 4.62 0.43
N LYS A 147 -11.46 4.64 0.55
CA LYS A 147 -12.18 5.63 1.36
C LYS A 147 -11.79 5.58 2.83
N GLN A 148 -11.19 4.49 3.28
CA GLN A 148 -10.70 4.33 4.65
C GLN A 148 -9.22 4.72 4.70
N LEU A 149 -8.42 4.21 3.77
CA LEU A 149 -6.98 4.45 3.69
C LEU A 149 -6.65 5.94 3.54
N CYS A 150 -7.41 6.69 2.73
CA CYS A 150 -7.28 8.13 2.57
C CYS A 150 -7.37 8.92 3.89
N PHE A 151 -7.97 8.33 4.93
CA PHE A 151 -8.19 8.92 6.24
C PHE A 151 -7.39 8.21 7.35
N GLY A 152 -6.39 7.40 6.98
CA GLY A 152 -5.53 6.70 7.94
C GLY A 152 -6.21 5.47 8.58
N GLU A 153 -7.37 5.05 8.09
CA GLU A 153 -8.07 3.87 8.58
C GLU A 153 -7.77 2.66 7.70
N VAL A 154 -7.27 1.60 8.32
CA VAL A 154 -6.81 0.39 7.65
C VAL A 154 -7.73 -0.79 8.00
N PRO A 155 -8.39 -1.40 7.01
CA PRO A 155 -9.07 -2.68 7.18
C PRO A 155 -8.04 -3.76 7.54
N SER A 156 -8.35 -4.60 8.52
CA SER A 156 -7.37 -5.53 9.11
C SER A 156 -7.97 -6.89 9.44
N VAL A 157 -7.09 -7.86 9.76
CA VAL A 157 -7.47 -9.18 10.30
C VAL A 157 -8.33 -9.10 11.58
N PHE A 158 -8.34 -7.96 12.27
CA PHE A 158 -9.13 -7.74 13.49
C PHE A 158 -10.53 -7.19 13.22
N ASP A 159 -10.88 -6.89 11.96
CA ASP A 159 -12.18 -6.31 11.62
C ASP A 159 -13.31 -7.30 11.90
N ASP A 160 -14.30 -6.88 12.67
CA ASP A 160 -15.55 -7.63 12.83
C ASP A 160 -16.59 -7.14 11.81
N GLN A 161 -17.02 -8.05 10.93
CA GLN A 161 -18.00 -7.79 9.88
C GLN A 161 -19.39 -7.39 10.43
N ALA A 162 -19.77 -7.88 11.61
CA ALA A 162 -21.07 -7.62 12.21
C ALA A 162 -21.12 -6.24 12.88
N THR A 163 -20.05 -5.86 13.58
CA THR A 163 -20.03 -4.64 14.39
C THR A 163 -19.35 -3.45 13.68
N LYS A 164 -18.66 -3.70 12.55
CA LYS A 164 -17.75 -2.73 11.89
C LYS A 164 -16.70 -2.15 12.84
N THR A 165 -16.46 -2.82 13.96
CA THR A 165 -15.40 -2.51 14.92
C THR A 165 -14.12 -3.26 14.53
N GLY A 166 -12.97 -2.82 15.03
CA GLY A 166 -11.69 -3.50 14.80
C GLY A 166 -10.79 -2.86 13.74
N ARG A 167 -11.26 -1.81 13.05
CA ARG A 167 -10.44 -1.07 12.10
C ARG A 167 -9.33 -0.31 12.80
N LEU A 168 -8.15 -0.35 12.19
CA LEU A 168 -6.94 0.21 12.78
C LEU A 168 -6.72 1.63 12.26
N GLN A 169 -6.26 2.52 13.14
CA GLN A 169 -5.92 3.90 12.79
C GLN A 169 -4.40 4.05 12.74
N PHE A 170 -3.87 4.26 11.54
CA PHE A 170 -2.45 4.46 11.25
C PHE A 170 -2.07 5.93 11.06
N GLY A 171 -3.06 6.83 11.00
CA GLY A 171 -2.83 8.27 10.92
C GLY A 171 -2.07 8.81 12.15
N PRO A 172 -1.24 9.87 11.97
CA PRO A 172 -0.33 10.37 13.01
C PRO A 172 -1.01 10.80 14.32
N GLY A 173 -2.28 11.21 14.29
CA GLY A 173 -3.02 11.62 15.49
C GLY A 173 -3.62 10.48 16.31
N ASN A 174 -3.76 9.28 15.75
CA ASN A 174 -4.53 8.18 16.35
C ASN A 174 -3.75 6.86 16.50
N LEU A 175 -2.53 6.77 15.93
CA LEU A 175 -1.74 5.54 15.94
C LEU A 175 -1.38 5.06 17.35
N GLU A 176 -0.98 5.93 18.27
CA GLU A 176 -0.64 5.54 19.65
C GLU A 176 -1.83 4.94 20.40
N SER A 177 -3.00 5.56 20.30
CA SER A 177 -4.28 5.03 20.83
C SER A 177 -4.74 3.76 20.12
N CYS A 178 -4.40 3.59 18.84
CA CYS A 178 -4.63 2.34 18.13
C CYS A 178 -3.73 1.22 18.68
N LEU A 179 -2.43 1.48 18.83
CA LEU A 179 -1.45 0.53 19.34
C LEU A 179 -1.76 0.12 20.78
N SER A 180 -2.22 1.03 21.64
CA SER A 180 -2.60 0.69 23.02
C SER A 180 -3.78 -0.28 23.11
N ARG A 181 -4.71 -0.21 22.16
CA ARG A 181 -5.84 -1.16 22.05
C ARG A 181 -5.47 -2.45 21.33
N LEU A 182 -4.55 -2.37 20.37
CA LEU A 182 -4.14 -3.50 19.56
C LEU A 182 -3.17 -4.42 20.33
N LEU A 183 -2.12 -3.81 20.90
CA LEU A 183 -1.00 -4.43 21.59
C LEU A 183 -0.89 -3.86 23.03
N PRO A 184 -1.86 -4.14 23.91
CA PRO A 184 -1.88 -3.60 25.26
C PRO A 184 -0.68 -4.06 26.10
N GLU A 185 -0.14 -5.23 25.80
CA GLU A 185 1.01 -5.85 26.48
C GLU A 185 2.36 -5.30 26.01
N LEU A 186 2.40 -4.58 24.87
CA LEU A 186 3.62 -3.93 24.40
C LEU A 186 3.97 -2.76 25.32
N ALA A 187 5.25 -2.64 25.69
CA ALA A 187 5.73 -1.60 26.58
C ALA A 187 5.37 -0.20 26.05
N PHE A 188 5.12 0.74 26.96
CA PHE A 188 4.75 2.10 26.58
C PHE A 188 5.85 2.80 25.76
N SER A 189 7.13 2.57 26.10
CA SER A 189 8.28 3.05 25.33
C SER A 189 8.23 2.58 23.88
N ASP A 190 7.89 1.31 23.68
CA ASP A 190 7.95 0.63 22.39
C ASP A 190 6.78 1.07 21.51
N ARG A 191 5.58 1.20 22.10
CA ARG A 191 4.43 1.82 21.41
C ARG A 191 4.72 3.26 20.98
N LYS A 192 5.40 4.03 21.83
CA LYS A 192 5.81 5.40 21.50
C LYS A 192 6.81 5.40 20.32
N LEU A 193 7.82 4.53 20.33
CA LEU A 193 8.78 4.38 19.23
C LEU A 193 8.09 4.01 17.91
N LEU A 194 7.17 3.03 17.93
CA LEU A 194 6.37 2.66 16.74
C LEU A 194 5.56 3.83 16.21
N SER A 195 4.95 4.63 17.10
CA SER A 195 4.13 5.78 16.69
C SER A 195 4.94 6.97 16.16
N GLN A 196 6.21 7.10 16.58
CA GLN A 196 7.09 8.21 16.26
C GLN A 196 8.08 7.90 15.12
N SER A 197 7.91 6.77 14.42
CA SER A 197 8.86 6.27 13.41
C SER A 197 9.12 7.18 12.21
N VAL A 198 8.56 8.40 12.18
CA VAL A 198 8.79 9.42 11.15
C VAL A 198 10.23 9.95 11.18
N GLU A 199 10.93 9.85 12.31
CA GLU A 199 12.23 10.52 12.53
C GLU A 199 13.47 9.67 12.22
N ARG A 200 13.35 8.35 12.01
CA ARG A 200 14.51 7.48 11.75
C ARG A 200 14.49 6.91 10.33
N PRO A 201 15.55 7.08 9.53
CA PRO A 201 15.68 6.42 8.23
C PRO A 201 15.98 4.93 8.42
N SER A 202 14.94 4.13 8.68
CA SER A 202 15.04 2.67 8.71
C SER A 202 14.94 2.11 7.29
N VAL A 203 15.64 1.01 7.00
CA VAL A 203 15.51 0.27 5.72
C VAL A 203 14.06 -0.15 5.45
N PHE A 204 13.29 -0.40 6.51
CA PHE A 204 11.88 -0.73 6.44
C PHE A 204 11.13 -0.17 7.67
N PRO A 205 10.23 0.82 7.51
CA PRO A 205 9.56 1.44 8.66
C PRO A 205 8.59 0.49 9.36
N TYR A 206 8.62 0.45 10.70
CA TYR A 206 7.78 -0.46 11.50
C TYR A 206 6.28 -0.29 11.28
N THR A 207 5.83 0.92 10.92
CA THR A 207 4.43 1.16 10.59
C THR A 207 4.01 0.39 9.34
N PHE A 208 4.88 0.27 8.34
CA PHE A 208 4.65 -0.59 7.18
C PHE A 208 4.80 -2.06 7.55
N GLU A 209 5.70 -2.43 8.45
CA GLU A 209 5.79 -3.81 8.96
C GLU A 209 4.49 -4.27 9.62
N LEU A 210 3.97 -3.47 10.57
CA LEU A 210 2.68 -3.74 11.19
C LEU A 210 1.58 -3.76 10.14
N LEU A 211 1.59 -2.80 9.20
CA LEU A 211 0.60 -2.72 8.11
C LEU A 211 0.59 -4.01 7.29
N GLY A 212 1.72 -4.50 6.81
CA GLY A 212 1.79 -5.71 5.99
C GLY A 212 1.39 -6.98 6.74
N MET A 213 1.66 -7.04 8.05
CA MET A 213 1.26 -8.19 8.87
C MET A 213 -0.26 -8.25 9.07
N VAL A 214 -0.93 -7.12 9.27
CA VAL A 214 -2.32 -7.08 9.76
C VAL A 214 -3.35 -6.57 8.76
N ALA A 215 -2.94 -5.79 7.75
CA ALA A 215 -3.86 -5.20 6.80
C ALA A 215 -4.51 -6.27 5.93
N LYS A 216 -5.78 -6.05 5.60
CA LYS A 216 -6.49 -6.85 4.59
C LYS A 216 -5.87 -6.57 3.23
N SER A 217 -5.72 -7.59 2.39
CA SER A 217 -5.35 -7.39 0.98
C SER A 217 -6.50 -6.71 0.24
N VAL A 218 -6.17 -5.72 -0.60
CA VAL A 218 -7.14 -4.98 -1.42
C VAL A 218 -6.84 -5.13 -2.92
N HIS A 219 -6.12 -6.19 -3.28
CA HIS A 219 -5.83 -6.55 -4.66
C HIS A 219 -7.13 -6.85 -5.42
N LEU A 220 -7.14 -6.55 -6.71
CA LEU A 220 -8.27 -6.84 -7.58
C LEU A 220 -7.85 -7.98 -8.52
N SER A 221 -8.45 -9.16 -8.39
CA SER A 221 -8.10 -10.30 -9.25
C SER A 221 -8.23 -9.93 -10.73
N GLY A 222 -7.22 -10.30 -11.52
CA GLY A 222 -7.15 -9.94 -12.93
C GLY A 222 -6.77 -8.48 -13.21
N SER A 223 -6.19 -7.76 -12.24
CA SER A 223 -5.70 -6.38 -12.37
C SER A 223 -4.23 -6.30 -11.99
N ARG A 224 -3.45 -5.44 -12.64
CA ARG A 224 -2.06 -5.14 -12.26
C ARG A 224 -1.93 -3.88 -11.41
N PHE A 225 -3.04 -3.24 -11.02
CA PHE A 225 -3.02 -2.08 -10.13
C PHE A 225 -2.59 -2.46 -8.71
N ARG A 226 -1.58 -1.75 -8.20
CA ARG A 226 -1.00 -2.00 -6.87
C ARG A 226 -0.99 -0.76 -5.98
N ARG A 227 -1.12 0.44 -6.55
CA ARG A 227 -0.92 1.69 -5.82
C ARG A 227 -2.06 1.98 -4.83
N LEU A 228 -1.70 2.32 -3.59
CA LEU A 228 -2.61 2.75 -2.54
C LEU A 228 -2.25 4.16 -2.05
N PRO A 229 -3.22 4.92 -1.51
CA PRO A 229 -2.89 6.10 -0.70
C PRO A 229 -2.20 5.64 0.59
N ASN A 230 -1.16 6.35 1.01
CA ASN A 230 -0.42 6.01 2.23
C ASN A 230 -1.24 6.37 3.49
N PRO A 231 -1.64 5.39 4.32
CA PRO A 231 -2.36 5.66 5.57
C PRO A 231 -1.44 6.07 6.72
N CYS A 232 -0.12 5.99 6.54
CA CYS A 232 0.91 6.19 7.56
C CYS A 232 1.60 7.55 7.42
N ALA A 233 2.11 8.08 8.54
CA ALA A 233 2.90 9.31 8.54
C ALA A 233 4.33 9.13 7.99
N ALA A 234 4.84 7.90 8.00
CA ALA A 234 6.15 7.55 7.44
C ALA A 234 6.12 7.56 5.90
N SER A 235 7.20 7.99 5.26
CA SER A 235 7.38 7.85 3.81
C SER A 235 7.59 6.41 3.39
N TRP A 236 7.16 6.09 2.17
CA TRP A 236 7.37 4.79 1.57
C TRP A 236 8.57 4.81 0.61
N THR A 237 9.71 4.32 1.07
CA THR A 237 10.91 4.15 0.25
C THR A 237 11.51 2.77 0.51
N PRO A 238 10.91 1.70 0.00
CA PRO A 238 11.41 0.35 0.23
C PRO A 238 12.78 0.22 -0.44
N HIS A 239 13.79 -0.13 0.34
CA HIS A 239 15.13 -0.42 -0.15
C HIS A 239 15.37 -1.92 -0.33
N VAL A 240 14.29 -2.68 -0.50
CA VAL A 240 14.27 -4.14 -0.63
C VAL A 240 13.29 -4.56 -1.74
N ASP A 241 13.61 -5.65 -2.43
CA ASP A 241 12.75 -6.32 -3.40
C ASP A 241 11.87 -7.40 -2.74
N PHE A 242 10.56 -7.19 -2.74
CA PHE A 242 9.63 -8.08 -2.04
C PHE A 242 9.50 -9.47 -2.68
N ALA A 243 9.77 -9.62 -3.98
CA ALA A 243 9.84 -10.93 -4.62
C ALA A 243 11.02 -11.75 -4.09
N SER A 244 12.19 -11.11 -3.97
CA SER A 244 13.40 -11.68 -3.36
C SER A 244 13.21 -12.00 -1.87
N CYS A 245 12.50 -11.15 -1.11
CA CYS A 245 12.10 -11.46 0.27
C CYS A 245 11.22 -12.72 0.33
N LEU A 246 10.20 -12.83 -0.51
CA LEU A 246 9.31 -14.02 -0.58
C LEU A 246 10.08 -15.29 -0.96
N LYS A 247 11.02 -15.20 -1.91
CA LYS A 247 11.87 -16.32 -2.32
C LYS A 247 12.79 -16.78 -1.20
N THR A 248 13.40 -15.83 -0.49
CA THR A 248 14.26 -16.12 0.67
C THR A 248 13.45 -16.72 1.82
N PHE A 249 12.29 -16.14 2.13
CA PHE A 249 11.34 -16.69 3.09
C PHE A 249 10.95 -18.14 2.76
N GLY A 250 10.63 -18.44 1.50
CA GLY A 250 10.33 -19.79 1.03
C GLY A 250 11.50 -20.77 1.19
N SER A 251 12.74 -20.29 1.14
CA SER A 251 13.93 -21.11 1.40
C SER A 251 14.07 -21.47 2.89
N HIS A 252 13.79 -20.53 3.80
CA HIS A 252 13.76 -20.80 5.24
C HIS A 252 12.61 -21.75 5.65
N LEU A 253 11.47 -21.69 4.97
CA LEU A 253 10.35 -22.60 5.21
C LEU A 253 10.69 -24.08 5.00
N LYS A 254 11.75 -24.40 4.24
CA LYS A 254 12.21 -25.79 4.02
C LYS A 254 12.83 -26.40 5.28
N ASN A 255 13.10 -25.61 6.32
CA ASN A 255 13.63 -26.09 7.58
C ASN A 255 12.57 -26.87 8.37
N SER A 256 12.93 -28.08 8.82
CA SER A 256 12.07 -28.95 9.63
C SER A 256 11.89 -28.50 11.08
N SER A 257 12.65 -27.51 11.57
CA SER A 257 12.59 -27.03 12.96
C SER A 257 11.53 -25.93 13.21
N LEU A 258 10.59 -25.73 12.28
CA LEU A 258 9.58 -24.67 12.34
C LEU A 258 8.28 -25.06 13.05
N GLY A 259 8.26 -26.21 13.73
CA GLY A 259 7.09 -26.73 14.43
C GLY A 259 6.13 -27.53 13.54
N ASP A 260 5.18 -28.23 14.17
CA ASP A 260 4.32 -29.23 13.51
C ASP A 260 2.84 -28.81 13.31
N ASP A 261 2.50 -27.54 13.57
CA ASP A 261 1.13 -27.01 13.36
C ASP A 261 0.68 -27.12 11.89
N ASP A 262 -0.60 -27.40 11.67
CA ASP A 262 -1.19 -27.57 10.34
C ASP A 262 -0.97 -26.34 9.45
N LEU A 263 -1.07 -25.12 9.99
CA LEU A 263 -0.83 -23.90 9.21
C LEU A 263 0.62 -23.79 8.73
N THR A 264 1.59 -24.22 9.55
CA THR A 264 3.01 -24.30 9.13
C THR A 264 3.17 -25.25 7.95
N LYS A 265 2.60 -26.46 8.05
CA LYS A 265 2.63 -27.47 6.97
C LYS A 265 1.94 -26.97 5.70
N GLU A 266 0.85 -26.23 5.82
CA GLU A 266 0.13 -25.64 4.70
C GLU A 266 0.94 -24.53 4.02
N LEU A 267 1.60 -23.66 4.78
CA LEU A 267 2.54 -22.68 4.21
C LEU A 267 3.73 -23.34 3.51
N GLN A 268 4.31 -24.40 4.08
CA GLN A 268 5.35 -25.18 3.42
C GLN A 268 4.84 -25.86 2.13
N SER A 269 3.62 -26.38 2.15
CA SER A 269 2.95 -26.99 1.00
C SER A 269 2.64 -25.96 -0.10
N LEU A 270 2.33 -24.72 0.24
CA LEU A 270 2.15 -23.64 -0.73
C LEU A 270 3.41 -23.42 -1.58
N PHE A 271 4.57 -23.32 -0.93
CA PHE A 271 5.85 -23.11 -1.63
C PHE A 271 6.36 -24.36 -2.37
N SER A 272 6.15 -25.56 -1.82
CA SER A 272 6.69 -26.80 -2.39
C SER A 272 5.75 -27.54 -3.35
N LYS A 273 4.43 -27.37 -3.20
CA LYS A 273 3.39 -28.13 -3.93
C LYS A 273 2.33 -27.25 -4.59
N GLY A 274 2.33 -25.93 -4.37
CA GLY A 274 1.37 -25.01 -4.98
C GLY A 274 -0.07 -25.17 -4.47
N ARG A 275 -0.24 -25.69 -3.25
CA ARG A 275 -1.56 -25.97 -2.67
C ARG A 275 -1.66 -25.49 -1.23
N LEU A 276 -2.85 -25.06 -0.85
CA LEU A 276 -3.19 -24.58 0.49
C LEU A 276 -4.53 -25.20 0.93
N TYR A 277 -4.56 -25.87 2.07
CA TYR A 277 -5.67 -26.67 2.60
C TYR A 277 -6.25 -27.65 1.56
N GLY A 278 -5.37 -28.34 0.85
CA GLY A 278 -5.73 -29.32 -0.18
C GLY A 278 -6.30 -28.73 -1.48
N LYS A 279 -6.45 -27.41 -1.59
CA LYS A 279 -6.83 -26.72 -2.83
C LYS A 279 -5.58 -26.31 -3.60
N TYR A 280 -5.50 -26.69 -4.86
CA TYR A 280 -4.48 -26.16 -5.76
C TYR A 280 -4.84 -24.71 -6.07
N LEU A 281 -3.91 -23.80 -5.79
CA LEU A 281 -4.08 -22.40 -6.15
C LEU A 281 -3.78 -22.18 -7.63
N ASN A 282 -3.05 -23.10 -8.29
CA ASN A 282 -2.78 -23.15 -9.75
C ASN A 282 -1.91 -24.38 -10.10
N ASP A 283 -1.51 -24.52 -11.38
CA ASP A 283 -0.70 -25.63 -11.92
C ASP A 283 0.79 -25.61 -11.55
N SER A 284 1.27 -24.60 -10.80
CA SER A 284 2.68 -24.43 -10.42
C SER A 284 2.84 -23.99 -8.96
N THR A 285 4.02 -24.25 -8.39
CA THR A 285 4.32 -23.85 -7.01
C THR A 285 4.53 -22.35 -6.89
N LEU A 286 4.37 -21.79 -5.69
CA LEU A 286 4.62 -20.36 -5.47
C LEU A 286 6.10 -20.00 -5.76
N GLU A 287 7.05 -20.87 -5.41
CA GLU A 287 8.48 -20.69 -5.71
C GLU A 287 8.75 -20.62 -7.22
N GLN A 288 8.06 -21.46 -8.01
CA GLN A 288 8.15 -21.44 -9.47
C GLN A 288 7.55 -20.16 -10.07
N LYS A 289 6.43 -19.67 -9.53
CA LYS A 289 5.78 -18.42 -9.97
C LYS A 289 6.66 -17.20 -9.68
N ILE A 290 7.24 -17.12 -8.49
CA ILE A 290 8.20 -16.06 -8.13
C ILE A 290 9.40 -16.08 -9.08
N SER A 291 10.00 -17.26 -9.29
CA SER A 291 11.16 -17.40 -10.18
C SER A 291 10.83 -17.05 -11.63
N ALA A 292 9.62 -17.39 -12.10
CA ALA A 292 9.16 -16.99 -13.42
C ALA A 292 8.98 -15.47 -13.52
N TYR A 293 8.35 -14.84 -12.53
CA TYR A 293 8.21 -13.38 -12.47
C TYR A 293 9.58 -12.68 -12.56
N GLU A 294 10.54 -13.07 -11.73
CA GLU A 294 11.90 -12.50 -11.72
C GLU A 294 12.58 -12.63 -13.09
N LEU A 295 12.56 -13.84 -13.67
CA LEU A 295 13.16 -14.12 -14.97
C LEU A 295 12.58 -13.22 -16.07
N TYR A 296 11.25 -13.11 -16.13
CA TYR A 296 10.60 -12.29 -17.17
C TYR A 296 10.72 -10.79 -16.91
N ALA A 297 10.85 -10.37 -15.66
CA ALA A 297 11.18 -8.98 -15.31
C ALA A 297 12.57 -8.61 -15.83
N ASP A 298 13.58 -9.46 -15.59
CA ASP A 298 14.94 -9.24 -16.06
C ASP A 298 15.04 -9.25 -17.59
N LEU A 299 14.39 -10.21 -18.24
CA LEU A 299 14.33 -10.27 -19.71
C LEU A 299 13.68 -9.03 -20.30
N TYR A 300 12.55 -8.58 -19.74
CA TYR A 300 11.89 -7.36 -20.21
C TYR A 300 12.78 -6.12 -20.03
N ASN A 301 13.42 -5.98 -18.86
CA ASN A 301 14.34 -4.87 -18.59
C ASN A 301 15.54 -4.86 -19.53
N LYS A 302 16.09 -6.03 -19.86
CA LYS A 302 17.19 -6.18 -20.82
C LYS A 302 16.75 -5.76 -22.23
N VAL A 303 15.63 -6.29 -22.72
CA VAL A 303 15.08 -5.96 -24.05
C VAL A 303 14.75 -4.47 -24.15
N LYS A 304 14.16 -3.88 -23.10
CA LYS A 304 13.85 -2.44 -23.04
C LYS A 304 15.12 -1.59 -23.13
N LYS A 305 16.19 -1.96 -22.43
CA LYS A 305 17.48 -1.25 -22.47
C LYS A 305 18.17 -1.36 -23.84
N GLU A 306 18.13 -2.53 -24.47
CA GLU A 306 18.76 -2.77 -25.78
C GLU A 306 18.02 -2.04 -26.93
N THR A 307 16.71 -1.84 -26.79
CA THR A 307 15.87 -1.24 -27.85
C THR A 307 15.71 0.28 -27.70
N TYR A 308 15.91 0.84 -26.49
CA TYR A 308 15.69 2.27 -26.24
C TYR A 308 16.94 3.10 -26.54
N THR A 309 16.93 3.83 -27.66
CA THR A 309 17.87 4.96 -27.88
C THR A 309 17.16 6.29 -27.64
N PRO A 310 17.84 7.36 -27.18
CA PRO A 310 17.22 8.68 -27.00
C PRO A 310 16.56 9.25 -28.26
N ALA A 311 16.93 8.76 -29.44
CA ALA A 311 16.37 9.13 -30.75
C ALA A 311 15.01 8.47 -31.07
N ASP A 312 14.55 7.52 -30.26
CA ASP A 312 13.30 6.76 -30.49
C ASP A 312 12.12 7.27 -29.65
N LYS A 313 12.27 8.40 -28.94
CA LYS A 313 11.15 9.06 -28.24
C LYS A 313 10.03 9.40 -29.24
N GLY A 314 8.91 8.68 -29.14
CA GLY A 314 7.72 8.89 -29.97
C GLY A 314 7.53 7.91 -31.14
N LYS A 315 8.40 6.89 -31.28
CA LYS A 315 8.15 5.77 -32.21
C LYS A 315 7.36 4.65 -31.53
N ASP A 316 6.57 3.93 -32.31
CA ASP A 316 5.90 2.71 -31.85
C ASP A 316 6.92 1.70 -31.34
N GLU A 317 6.66 1.11 -30.17
CA GLU A 317 7.50 0.04 -29.62
C GLU A 317 7.62 -1.13 -30.61
N SER A 318 8.83 -1.69 -30.70
CA SER A 318 9.09 -2.87 -31.52
C SER A 318 8.26 -4.07 -31.05
N ASP A 319 7.92 -4.96 -31.98
CA ASP A 319 7.12 -6.15 -31.67
C ASP A 319 7.81 -7.05 -30.62
N HIS A 320 9.15 -7.09 -30.62
CA HIS A 320 9.93 -7.81 -29.62
C HIS A 320 9.79 -7.24 -28.19
N VAL A 321 9.74 -5.91 -28.04
CA VAL A 321 9.50 -5.24 -26.74
C VAL A 321 8.07 -5.50 -26.28
N LYS A 322 7.09 -5.41 -27.21
CA LYS A 322 5.67 -5.66 -26.91
C LYS A 322 5.44 -7.10 -26.42
N GLU A 323 6.00 -8.10 -27.09
CA GLU A 323 5.90 -9.50 -26.71
C GLU A 323 6.59 -9.78 -25.36
N SER A 324 7.79 -9.23 -25.14
CA SER A 324 8.50 -9.38 -23.87
C SER A 324 7.71 -8.76 -22.70
N ARG A 325 7.13 -7.57 -22.91
CA ARG A 325 6.23 -6.93 -21.93
C ARG A 325 5.00 -7.78 -21.67
N LYS A 326 4.39 -8.37 -22.71
CA LYS A 326 3.21 -9.25 -22.55
C LYS A 326 3.54 -10.41 -21.60
N ARG A 327 4.62 -11.14 -21.87
CA ARG A 327 5.05 -12.27 -21.03
C ARG A 327 5.34 -11.87 -19.59
N TYR A 328 6.01 -10.73 -19.39
CA TYR A 328 6.22 -10.18 -18.06
C TYR A 328 4.89 -9.89 -17.35
N ASN A 329 3.98 -9.19 -18.02
CA ASN A 329 2.67 -8.84 -17.47
C ASN A 329 1.87 -10.08 -17.08
N ASP A 330 1.88 -11.12 -17.90
CA ASP A 330 1.16 -12.37 -17.64
C ASP A 330 1.71 -13.07 -16.39
N LYS A 331 3.04 -13.12 -16.22
CA LYS A 331 3.66 -13.71 -15.01
C LYS A 331 3.51 -12.85 -13.77
N HIS A 332 3.54 -11.54 -13.91
CA HIS A 332 3.30 -10.61 -12.81
C HIS A 332 1.85 -10.76 -12.32
N LEU A 333 0.87 -10.77 -13.22
CA LEU A 333 -0.53 -10.92 -12.86
C LEU A 333 -0.81 -12.27 -12.20
N ASP A 334 -0.26 -13.36 -12.76
CA ASP A 334 -0.40 -14.71 -12.19
C ASP A 334 0.13 -14.78 -10.75
N LEU A 335 1.26 -14.12 -10.47
CA LEU A 335 1.82 -14.05 -9.12
C LEU A 335 0.96 -13.20 -8.18
N LEU A 336 0.49 -12.02 -8.62
CA LEU A 336 -0.38 -11.16 -7.82
C LEU A 336 -1.67 -11.89 -7.42
N ASP A 337 -2.36 -12.52 -8.37
CA ASP A 337 -3.61 -13.23 -8.11
C ASP A 337 -3.40 -14.43 -7.18
N THR A 338 -2.31 -15.18 -7.37
CA THR A 338 -1.97 -16.32 -6.49
C THR A 338 -1.68 -15.88 -5.06
N LEU A 339 -0.91 -14.79 -4.88
CA LEU A 339 -0.60 -14.26 -3.55
C LEU A 339 -1.85 -13.73 -2.86
N HIS A 340 -2.72 -13.03 -3.58
CA HIS A 340 -3.98 -12.54 -3.03
C HIS A 340 -4.88 -13.67 -2.53
N GLU A 341 -5.06 -14.73 -3.33
CA GLU A 341 -5.86 -15.90 -2.92
C GLU A 341 -5.25 -16.63 -1.70
N ALA A 342 -3.92 -16.79 -1.68
CA ALA A 342 -3.23 -17.37 -0.54
C ALA A 342 -3.42 -16.52 0.73
N LEU A 343 -3.35 -15.18 0.62
CA LEU A 343 -3.56 -14.29 1.76
C LEU A 343 -4.98 -14.34 2.30
N ASP A 344 -6.00 -14.44 1.44
CA ASP A 344 -7.39 -14.54 1.87
C ASP A 344 -7.64 -15.83 2.67
N VAL A 345 -7.02 -16.93 2.27
CA VAL A 345 -7.09 -18.21 3.01
C VAL A 345 -6.37 -18.10 4.35
N VAL A 346 -5.13 -17.58 4.38
CA VAL A 346 -4.37 -17.37 5.62
C VAL A 346 -5.11 -16.42 6.57
N GLU A 347 -5.68 -15.34 6.04
CA GLU A 347 -6.50 -14.40 6.80
C GLU A 347 -7.68 -15.10 7.48
N THR A 348 -8.40 -15.94 6.72
CA THR A 348 -9.56 -16.68 7.20
C THR A 348 -9.16 -17.62 8.34
N THR A 349 -8.06 -18.35 8.19
CA THR A 349 -7.52 -19.23 9.24
C THR A 349 -7.18 -18.44 10.51
N LEU A 350 -6.45 -17.33 10.36
CA LEU A 350 -6.03 -16.51 11.50
C LEU A 350 -7.24 -15.95 12.27
N ARG A 351 -8.22 -15.42 11.54
CA ARG A 351 -9.45 -14.84 12.09
C ARG A 351 -10.29 -15.87 12.86
N GLN A 352 -10.47 -17.07 12.31
CA GLN A 352 -11.35 -18.07 12.89
C GLN A 352 -10.75 -18.73 14.14
N ASN A 353 -9.43 -18.98 14.13
CA ASN A 353 -8.84 -19.92 15.08
C ASN A 353 -7.65 -19.35 15.89
N MET A 354 -7.11 -18.17 15.54
CA MET A 354 -5.80 -17.70 16.06
C MET A 354 -5.78 -16.23 16.47
N LEU A 355 -6.93 -15.52 16.48
CA LEU A 355 -6.90 -14.07 16.62
C LEU A 355 -6.27 -13.57 17.95
N LYS A 356 -6.39 -14.36 19.03
CA LYS A 356 -5.69 -14.08 20.30
C LYS A 356 -4.18 -14.26 20.16
N ASP A 357 -3.77 -15.37 19.57
CA ASP A 357 -2.37 -15.72 19.32
C ASP A 357 -1.69 -14.66 18.43
N VAL A 358 -2.41 -14.11 17.45
CA VAL A 358 -1.92 -13.01 16.59
C VAL A 358 -1.50 -11.80 17.43
N ARG A 359 -2.29 -11.38 18.42
CA ARG A 359 -1.94 -10.21 19.26
C ARG A 359 -0.70 -10.49 20.10
N GLN A 360 -0.62 -11.68 20.68
CA GLN A 360 0.52 -12.09 21.50
C GLN A 360 1.79 -12.13 20.65
N VAL A 361 1.73 -12.75 19.47
CA VAL A 361 2.87 -12.86 18.55
C VAL A 361 3.31 -11.50 18.02
N LEU A 362 2.38 -10.60 17.70
CA LEU A 362 2.73 -9.22 17.32
C LEU A 362 3.45 -8.48 18.45
N THR A 363 2.98 -8.61 19.69
CA THR A 363 3.65 -8.01 20.86
C THR A 363 5.08 -8.53 20.99
N LEU A 364 5.27 -9.85 20.96
CA LEU A 364 6.61 -10.46 21.08
C LEU A 364 7.52 -10.07 19.91
N HIS A 365 6.98 -10.08 18.68
CA HIS A 365 7.72 -9.70 17.48
C HIS A 365 8.20 -8.25 17.55
N PHE A 366 7.31 -7.29 17.84
CA PHE A 366 7.72 -5.88 17.93
C PHE A 366 8.62 -5.59 19.12
N THR A 367 8.45 -6.30 20.24
CA THR A 367 9.40 -6.21 21.37
C THR A 367 10.80 -6.63 20.93
N ALA A 368 10.92 -7.74 20.18
CA ALA A 368 12.20 -8.26 19.70
C ALA A 368 12.82 -7.41 18.57
N VAL A 369 12.01 -6.88 17.64
CA VAL A 369 12.47 -6.03 16.55
C VAL A 369 12.97 -4.69 17.09
N LEU A 370 12.20 -4.05 17.98
CA LEU A 370 12.56 -2.74 18.53
C LEU A 370 13.79 -2.79 19.43
N SER A 371 14.03 -3.91 20.12
CA SER A 371 15.21 -4.09 20.97
C SER A 371 16.50 -4.33 20.19
N GLN A 372 16.40 -4.81 18.94
CA GLN A 372 17.55 -5.23 18.12
C GLN A 372 17.70 -4.42 16.82
N GLN A 373 16.95 -3.33 16.66
CA GLN A 373 16.96 -2.50 15.46
C GLN A 373 18.35 -2.01 15.08
N ASP A 374 19.09 -1.47 16.06
CA ASP A 374 20.40 -0.87 15.79
C ASP A 374 21.40 -1.91 15.26
N ASP A 375 21.22 -3.19 15.60
CA ASP A 375 22.06 -4.28 15.12
C ASP A 375 21.64 -4.73 13.71
N LEU A 376 20.33 -4.81 13.45
CA LEU A 376 19.81 -5.04 12.10
C LEU A 376 20.27 -3.96 11.11
N GLU A 377 20.21 -2.68 11.50
CA GLU A 377 20.64 -1.58 10.64
C GLU A 377 22.13 -1.68 10.28
N LYS A 378 23.00 -2.02 11.24
CA LYS A 378 24.44 -2.25 10.99
C LYS A 378 24.67 -3.42 10.04
N GLU A 379 23.91 -4.51 10.15
CA GLU A 379 24.05 -5.63 9.22
C GLU A 379 23.61 -5.24 7.81
N LEU A 380 22.52 -4.50 7.68
CA LEU A 380 21.99 -4.05 6.39
C LEU A 380 22.90 -3.02 5.69
N GLU A 381 23.69 -2.25 6.44
CA GLU A 381 24.74 -1.37 5.89
C GLU A 381 25.86 -2.17 5.22
N ASN A 382 26.11 -3.41 5.65
CA ASN A 382 27.13 -4.30 5.10
C ASN A 382 26.64 -5.15 3.91
N ALA A 383 25.46 -4.85 3.36
CA ALA A 383 24.91 -5.59 2.23
C ALA A 383 25.81 -5.50 0.99
N THR A 384 25.94 -6.62 0.28
CA THR A 384 26.74 -6.75 -0.94
C THR A 384 25.91 -7.37 -2.07
N LEU A 385 26.46 -7.45 -3.28
CA LEU A 385 25.79 -8.13 -4.39
C LEU A 385 25.56 -9.63 -4.11
N ASP A 386 26.51 -10.29 -3.42
CA ASP A 386 26.42 -11.73 -3.09
C ASP A 386 25.61 -12.00 -1.81
N ASN A 387 25.43 -10.97 -0.97
CA ASN A 387 24.62 -11.01 0.24
C ASN A 387 23.69 -9.79 0.28
N PRO A 388 22.61 -9.81 -0.52
CA PRO A 388 21.73 -8.66 -0.68
C PRO A 388 20.89 -8.43 0.59
N LYS A 389 20.31 -7.23 0.71
CA LYS A 389 19.58 -6.79 1.92
C LYS A 389 18.44 -7.73 2.29
N GLU A 390 17.75 -8.29 1.31
CA GLU A 390 16.64 -9.22 1.50
C GLU A 390 17.10 -10.51 2.19
N LYS A 391 18.30 -10.99 1.85
CA LYS A 391 18.87 -12.19 2.47
C LYS A 391 19.28 -11.92 3.92
N ILE A 392 19.94 -10.79 4.16
CA ILE A 392 20.33 -10.35 5.51
C ILE A 392 19.09 -10.17 6.39
N LEU A 393 18.10 -9.43 5.88
CA LEU A 393 16.86 -9.13 6.59
C LEU A 393 16.11 -10.41 6.98
N LEU A 394 15.92 -11.34 6.06
CA LEU A 394 15.22 -12.59 6.35
C LEU A 394 16.03 -13.51 7.27
N ALA A 395 17.35 -13.59 7.10
CA ALA A 395 18.21 -14.33 8.01
C ALA A 395 18.07 -13.78 9.44
N PHE A 396 18.16 -12.46 9.62
CA PHE A 396 17.98 -11.80 10.91
C PHE A 396 16.60 -12.09 11.53
N TYR A 397 15.53 -12.02 10.74
CA TYR A 397 14.19 -12.37 11.24
C TYR A 397 14.10 -13.83 11.72
N PHE A 398 14.73 -14.79 11.03
CA PHE A 398 14.67 -16.21 11.40
C PHE A 398 15.66 -16.60 12.51
N GLU A 399 16.82 -15.95 12.58
CA GLU A 399 17.91 -16.29 13.49
C GLU A 399 17.80 -15.52 14.81
N GLU A 400 17.37 -14.25 14.77
CA GLU A 400 17.31 -13.38 15.95
C GLU A 400 15.87 -13.13 16.42
N ILE A 401 14.94 -12.81 15.52
CA ILE A 401 13.56 -12.44 15.93
C ILE A 401 12.69 -13.66 16.24
N TYR A 402 12.70 -14.67 15.36
CA TYR A 402 11.85 -15.85 15.47
C TYR A 402 12.05 -16.63 16.78
N PRO A 403 13.28 -16.91 17.26
CA PRO A 403 13.48 -17.61 18.53
C PRO A 403 12.90 -16.83 19.72
N ASN A 404 13.07 -15.50 19.73
CA ASN A 404 12.53 -14.64 20.78
C ASN A 404 10.98 -14.67 20.83
N VAL A 405 10.31 -14.89 19.69
CA VAL A 405 8.85 -15.02 19.64
C VAL A 405 8.38 -16.41 20.09
N VAL A 406 9.03 -17.46 19.59
CA VAL A 406 8.58 -18.85 19.78
C VAL A 406 8.96 -19.38 21.17
N GLN A 407 10.11 -18.98 21.70
CA GLN A 407 10.64 -19.47 22.98
C GLN A 407 10.25 -18.60 24.18
N ALA A 408 9.57 -17.46 23.96
CA ALA A 408 9.12 -16.62 25.07
C ALA A 408 8.29 -17.46 26.06
N GLU A 409 8.56 -17.32 27.37
CA GLU A 409 7.73 -17.96 28.38
C GLU A 409 6.30 -17.39 28.29
N ASP A 410 5.29 -18.27 28.39
CA ASP A 410 3.90 -17.82 28.37
C ASP A 410 3.69 -16.85 29.54
N TRP A 411 3.42 -15.58 29.23
CA TRP A 411 3.03 -14.54 30.21
C TRP A 411 1.61 -14.81 30.73
N ASN A 412 1.35 -16.01 31.23
CA ASN A 412 0.19 -16.29 32.05
C ASN A 412 0.61 -16.12 33.51
N GLY A 413 0.32 -14.94 34.06
CA GLY A 413 0.49 -14.60 35.48
C GLY A 413 -0.39 -15.43 36.43
N ARG A 414 -0.23 -16.75 36.42
CA ARG A 414 -0.59 -17.67 37.49
C ARG A 414 0.47 -18.75 37.55
N ALA A 415 1.35 -18.63 38.53
CA ALA A 415 2.15 -19.73 39.01
C ALA A 415 1.22 -20.89 39.41
N SER A 416 1.00 -21.84 38.51
CA SER A 416 0.44 -23.14 38.85
C SER A 416 1.56 -24.01 39.42
N ASN A 417 1.68 -23.99 40.75
CA ASN A 417 2.43 -25.01 41.47
C ASN A 417 1.79 -26.39 41.18
N GLY A 418 2.48 -27.24 40.43
CA GLY A 418 2.12 -28.65 40.27
C GLY A 418 2.51 -29.26 38.94
N SER A 419 3.79 -29.59 38.77
CA SER A 419 4.33 -30.21 37.54
C SER A 419 3.90 -31.67 37.41
N THR A 420 3.19 -32.00 36.33
CA THR A 420 3.05 -33.37 35.80
C THR A 420 3.25 -33.36 34.29
N ALA A 421 3.54 -34.51 33.69
CA ALA A 421 3.96 -34.69 32.29
C ALA A 421 3.02 -34.10 31.20
N SER A 422 1.85 -33.55 31.56
CA SER A 422 0.97 -32.77 30.68
C SER A 422 1.54 -31.39 30.28
N ASP A 423 2.49 -30.85 31.05
CA ASP A 423 3.03 -29.50 30.82
C ASP A 423 3.92 -29.45 29.57
N ALA A 424 4.72 -30.50 29.31
CA ALA A 424 5.65 -30.52 28.17
C ALA A 424 4.93 -30.59 26.82
N SER A 425 3.85 -31.38 26.71
CA SER A 425 3.04 -31.45 25.49
C SER A 425 2.28 -30.15 25.24
N THR A 426 1.81 -29.49 26.30
CA THR A 426 1.08 -28.21 26.21
C THR A 426 2.03 -27.07 25.81
N LEU A 427 3.22 -27.01 26.41
CA LEU A 427 4.27 -26.05 26.05
C LEU A 427 4.74 -26.24 24.59
N CYS A 428 4.94 -27.49 24.15
CA CYS A 428 5.26 -27.80 22.75
C CYS A 428 4.16 -27.31 21.81
N SER A 429 2.88 -27.58 22.12
CA SER A 429 1.75 -27.13 21.31
C SER A 429 1.61 -25.60 21.25
N ASN A 430 1.95 -24.88 22.32
CA ASN A 430 1.93 -23.42 22.35
C ASN A 430 3.08 -22.81 21.52
N SER A 431 4.27 -23.43 21.56
CA SER A 431 5.41 -23.05 20.74
C SER A 431 5.14 -23.27 19.25
N ASP A 432 4.61 -24.44 18.89
CA ASP A 432 4.21 -24.77 17.51
C ASP A 432 3.15 -23.79 16.99
N ARG A 433 2.17 -23.46 17.84
CA ARG A 433 1.12 -22.49 17.51
C ARG A 433 1.68 -21.09 17.27
N ARG A 434 2.57 -20.61 18.15
CA ARG A 434 3.21 -19.29 18.00
C ARG A 434 4.08 -19.23 16.74
N SER A 435 4.83 -20.30 16.47
CA SER A 435 5.59 -20.42 15.23
C SER A 435 4.68 -20.27 14.01
N ALA A 436 3.57 -21.03 13.96
CA ALA A 436 2.65 -20.99 12.84
C ALA A 436 2.04 -19.60 12.61
N VAL A 437 1.64 -18.91 13.68
CA VAL A 437 1.14 -17.53 13.59
C VAL A 437 2.22 -16.59 13.08
N TRP A 438 3.45 -16.68 13.62
CA TRP A 438 4.54 -15.81 13.20
C TRP A 438 4.87 -16.01 11.72
N LEU A 439 4.98 -17.26 11.27
CA LEU A 439 5.22 -17.59 9.85
C LEU A 439 4.10 -17.07 8.96
N ALA A 440 2.85 -17.18 9.40
CA ALA A 440 1.71 -16.63 8.68
C ALA A 440 1.77 -15.10 8.60
N LEU A 441 2.14 -14.39 9.68
CA LEU A 441 2.28 -12.94 9.69
C LEU A 441 3.45 -12.46 8.82
N MET A 442 4.59 -13.18 8.81
CA MET A 442 5.71 -12.87 7.93
C MET A 442 5.37 -13.14 6.46
N PHE A 443 4.68 -14.23 6.16
CA PHE A 443 4.15 -14.48 4.82
C PHE A 443 3.19 -13.37 4.38
N ARG A 444 2.29 -12.92 5.28
CA ARG A 444 1.40 -11.79 5.05
C ARG A 444 2.17 -10.52 4.75
N LEU A 445 3.15 -10.17 5.58
CA LEU A 445 3.99 -8.99 5.40
C LEU A 445 4.56 -8.91 4.00
N TRP A 446 5.32 -9.93 3.58
CA TRP A 446 6.02 -9.88 2.29
C TRP A 446 5.07 -9.97 1.10
N SER A 447 4.02 -10.77 1.20
CA SER A 447 3.00 -10.85 0.15
C SER A 447 2.22 -9.55 0.01
N TRP A 448 1.84 -8.92 1.11
CA TRP A 448 1.09 -7.66 1.11
C TRP A 448 1.93 -6.52 0.52
N MET A 449 3.22 -6.45 0.88
CA MET A 449 4.15 -5.48 0.30
C MET A 449 4.48 -5.75 -1.17
N PHE A 450 4.41 -7.01 -1.62
CA PHE A 450 4.45 -7.31 -3.04
C PHE A 450 3.14 -6.93 -3.75
N LEU A 451 1.97 -7.06 -3.12
CA LEU A 451 0.69 -6.70 -3.74
C LEU A 451 0.45 -5.20 -3.81
N HIS A 452 1.03 -4.43 -2.90
CA HIS A 452 0.71 -3.02 -2.73
C HIS A 452 1.94 -2.12 -2.81
N ASP A 453 1.73 -0.92 -3.35
CA ASP A 453 2.77 0.10 -3.49
C ASP A 453 2.20 1.47 -3.11
N PHE A 454 3.06 2.43 -2.76
CA PHE A 454 2.67 3.78 -2.35
C PHE A 454 3.55 4.81 -3.03
N ASN A 455 3.08 6.05 -3.16
CA ASN A 455 3.95 7.12 -3.65
C ASN A 455 4.98 7.48 -2.57
N SER A 456 6.26 7.62 -2.93
CA SER A 456 7.35 7.91 -1.98
C SER A 456 7.19 9.24 -1.25
N GLU A 457 6.58 10.21 -1.92
CA GLU A 457 6.29 11.54 -1.37
C GLU A 457 5.01 11.56 -0.55
N ASP A 458 4.16 10.51 -0.64
CA ASP A 458 2.92 10.44 0.11
C ASP A 458 3.19 10.15 1.58
N ARG A 459 2.76 11.07 2.42
CA ARG A 459 2.75 10.95 3.87
C ARG A 459 1.38 11.36 4.36
N MET A 460 0.81 10.58 5.26
CA MET A 460 -0.50 10.87 5.83
C MET A 460 -0.45 12.14 6.67
N ILE A 461 -0.99 13.24 6.15
CA ILE A 461 -1.33 14.44 6.92
C ILE A 461 -2.62 14.16 7.70
N GLU A 462 -2.65 14.50 8.99
CA GLU A 462 -3.79 14.26 9.86
C GLU A 462 -5.07 14.86 9.27
N ARG A 463 -6.05 14.00 9.00
CA ARG A 463 -7.35 14.38 8.42
C ARG A 463 -8.44 13.37 8.75
N SER A 464 -8.22 12.49 9.73
CA SER A 464 -9.16 11.41 10.08
C SER A 464 -10.54 11.94 10.48
N GLU A 465 -10.60 13.12 11.11
CA GLU A 465 -11.86 13.80 11.49
C GLU A 465 -12.76 14.17 10.30
N PHE A 466 -12.21 14.26 9.09
CA PHE A 466 -12.97 14.58 7.88
C PHE A 466 -13.55 13.36 7.18
N LYS A 467 -13.35 12.17 7.74
CA LYS A 467 -13.99 10.95 7.24
C LYS A 467 -15.51 11.06 7.38
N ASN A 468 -16.23 10.78 6.29
CA ASN A 468 -17.69 10.97 6.19
C ASN A 468 -18.19 12.40 6.41
N ASN A 469 -17.29 13.39 6.50
CA ASN A 469 -17.65 14.78 6.74
C ASN A 469 -18.26 15.40 5.46
N ARG A 470 -19.40 16.09 5.64
CA ARG A 470 -20.21 16.67 4.57
C ARG A 470 -19.94 18.16 4.32
N LEU A 471 -18.88 18.73 4.91
CA LEU A 471 -18.46 20.12 4.66
C LEU A 471 -18.33 20.35 3.15
N PRO A 472 -19.02 21.37 2.58
CA PRO A 472 -18.98 21.61 1.15
C PRO A 472 -17.61 22.14 0.71
N VAL A 473 -17.10 21.62 -0.39
CA VAL A 473 -15.95 22.13 -1.14
C VAL A 473 -16.46 22.53 -2.51
N TYR A 474 -16.22 23.79 -2.88
CA TYR A 474 -16.57 24.34 -4.19
C TYR A 474 -15.38 24.16 -5.13
N ILE A 475 -15.64 23.91 -6.40
CA ILE A 475 -14.59 23.74 -7.41
C ILE A 475 -14.84 24.78 -8.50
N SER A 476 -13.87 25.68 -8.70
CA SER A 476 -13.97 26.82 -9.62
C SER A 476 -14.21 26.40 -11.06
#